data_AF-A0A0D2KMR2-F1
#
_entry.id   AF-A0A0D2KMR2-F1
#
_cell.length_a   1.000
_cell.length_b   1.000
_cell.length_c   1.000
_cell.angle_alpha   90.00
_cell.angle_beta   90.00
_cell.angle_gamma   90.00
#
_symmetry.space_group_name_H-M   'P 1'
#
loop_
_entity.id
_entity.type
_entity.pdbx_description
1 polymer ?
#
loop_
_entity_poly.entity_id
_entity_poly.type
_entity_poly.pdbx_seq_one_letter_code
_entity_poly.pdbx_strand_id
1 'polypeptide(L)'
;MLSGGALGALVLGMVAAALWRRGWPRHAALGLGPAPHFSDDLEAAIAEIWDWVAEPIIFGTIGASINFSALPAGVAARAALIVLTGLAVRVIATFLTMYGQEGRAGDHPYSFRSRLFFAVAWTPKATVQAVLSGTPLHLVKILKSGAPDYDQWLQWGHEIQTTGVICILICATLGTLLVQVFGPKLLDEAPKAEEERECLTALAAKADSDALL
;
A
#
# COMPACT_ATOMS: atom_id res chain seq x y z
N MET A 1 -7.55 -2.74 19.85
CA MET A 1 -6.48 -3.77 19.90
C MET A 1 -6.15 -4.37 18.51
N LEU A 2 -6.55 -3.77 17.39
CA LEU A 2 -6.45 -4.39 16.05
C LEU A 2 -5.19 -4.01 15.23
N SER A 3 -4.48 -2.92 15.53
CA SER A 3 -3.34 -2.47 14.71
C SER A 3 -1.99 -3.10 15.08
N GLY A 4 -1.81 -3.53 16.34
CA GLY A 4 -0.54 -4.10 16.81
C GLY A 4 -0.19 -5.42 16.13
N GLY A 5 -1.20 -6.24 15.79
CA GLY A 5 -1.00 -7.52 15.11
C GLY A 5 -0.49 -7.34 13.67
N ALA A 6 -1.07 -6.41 12.91
CA ALA A 6 -0.65 -6.15 11.53
C ALA A 6 0.78 -5.61 11.46
N LEU A 7 1.14 -4.68 12.35
CA LEU A 7 2.52 -4.19 12.45
C LEU A 7 3.48 -5.29 12.89
N GLY A 8 3.08 -6.15 13.84
CA GLY A 8 3.88 -7.29 14.28
C GLY A 8 4.16 -8.28 13.14
N ALA A 9 3.15 -8.61 12.33
CA ALA A 9 3.31 -9.48 11.17
C ALA A 9 4.24 -8.88 10.10
N LEU A 10 4.12 -7.57 9.83
CA LEU A 10 5.03 -6.87 8.91
C LEU A 10 6.47 -6.86 9.41
N VAL A 11 6.68 -6.54 10.69
CA VAL A 11 8.02 -6.55 11.29
C VAL A 11 8.61 -7.95 11.27
N LEU A 12 7.82 -8.98 11.59
CA LEU A 12 8.25 -10.36 11.53
C LEU A 12 8.66 -10.76 10.10
N GLY A 13 7.85 -10.41 9.09
CA GLY A 13 8.18 -10.67 7.69
C GLY A 13 9.46 -9.97 7.23
N MET A 14 9.65 -8.69 7.60
CA MET A 14 10.87 -7.94 7.29
C MET A 14 12.10 -8.55 7.97
N VAL A 15 11.99 -8.92 9.25
CA VAL A 15 13.08 -9.58 10.00
C VAL A 15 13.40 -10.94 9.38
N ALA A 16 12.38 -11.73 9.03
CA ALA A 16 12.57 -13.03 8.42
C ALA A 16 13.26 -12.90 7.05
N ALA A 17 12.83 -11.98 6.19
CA ALA A 17 13.49 -11.69 4.92
C ALA A 17 14.95 -11.23 5.12
N ALA A 18 15.21 -10.38 6.12
CA ALA A 18 16.57 -9.92 6.43
C ALA A 18 17.47 -11.06 6.95
N LEU A 19 16.93 -11.98 7.76
CA LEU A 19 17.66 -13.13 8.28
C LEU A 19 17.96 -14.17 7.18
N TRP A 20 16.99 -14.45 6.30
CA TRP A 20 17.18 -15.36 5.16
C TRP A 20 18.21 -14.83 4.17
N ARG A 21 18.19 -13.52 3.85
CA ARG A 21 19.23 -12.89 3.01
C ARG A 21 20.63 -12.97 3.65
N ARG A 22 20.72 -13.02 4.99
CA ARG A 22 21.98 -13.20 5.73
C ARG A 22 22.37 -14.67 5.93
N GLY A 23 21.58 -15.63 5.42
CA GLY A 23 21.84 -17.07 5.51
C GLY A 23 21.59 -17.66 6.91
N TRP A 24 20.64 -17.10 7.66
CA TRP A 24 20.27 -17.52 9.01
C TRP A 24 18.79 -17.96 9.04
N PRO A 25 18.42 -19.09 9.68
CA PRO A 25 19.22 -19.97 10.55
C PRO A 25 19.93 -21.13 9.80
N ARG A 26 21.15 -21.49 10.25
CA ARG A 26 22.02 -22.55 9.66
C ARG A 26 21.56 -24.00 9.93
N HIS A 27 20.28 -24.22 10.26
CA HIS A 27 19.78 -25.56 10.58
C HIS A 27 19.27 -26.27 9.32
N ALA A 28 19.81 -27.47 9.04
CA ALA A 28 19.54 -28.25 7.82
C ALA A 28 18.06 -28.59 7.58
N ALA A 29 17.18 -28.49 8.59
CA ALA A 29 15.74 -28.74 8.47
C ALA A 29 14.90 -27.48 8.21
N LEU A 30 15.47 -26.28 8.37
CA LEU A 30 14.76 -24.99 8.31
C LEU A 30 15.45 -23.93 7.42
N GLY A 31 16.60 -24.27 6.83
CA GLY A 31 17.33 -23.38 5.92
C GLY A 31 18.42 -24.11 5.14
N LEU A 32 18.21 -24.28 3.83
CA LEU A 32 19.23 -24.66 2.86
C LEU A 32 20.14 -23.46 2.60
N GLY A 33 20.92 -23.03 3.61
CA GLY A 33 21.96 -22.01 3.49
C GLY A 33 21.55 -20.73 2.74
N PRO A 34 22.51 -19.95 2.23
CA PRO A 34 22.24 -18.91 1.26
C PRO A 34 22.00 -19.57 -0.10
N ALA A 35 20.83 -20.18 -0.30
CA ALA A 35 20.39 -20.58 -1.63
C ALA A 35 19.88 -19.31 -2.34
N PRO A 36 20.53 -18.87 -3.44
CA PRO A 36 20.21 -17.59 -4.10
C PRO A 36 18.80 -17.51 -4.71
N HIS A 37 18.02 -18.60 -4.70
CA HIS A 37 16.70 -18.68 -5.34
C HIS A 37 15.53 -19.00 -4.41
N PHE A 38 15.78 -19.44 -3.16
CA PHE A 38 14.68 -19.86 -2.27
C PHE A 38 13.77 -18.69 -1.86
N SER A 39 14.32 -17.48 -1.70
CA SER A 39 13.52 -16.29 -1.40
C SER A 39 12.58 -15.93 -2.53
N ASP A 40 13.05 -16.07 -3.77
CA ASP A 40 12.35 -15.63 -4.97
C ASP A 40 11.24 -16.63 -5.31
N ASP A 41 11.51 -17.93 -5.15
CA ASP A 41 10.52 -19.00 -5.32
C ASP A 41 9.41 -18.90 -4.25
N LEU A 42 9.77 -18.59 -3.00
CA LEU A 42 8.82 -18.38 -1.92
C LEU A 42 7.97 -17.13 -2.15
N GLU A 43 8.59 -16.04 -2.61
CA GLU A 43 7.90 -14.79 -2.95
C GLU A 43 6.89 -15.04 -4.09
N ALA A 44 7.29 -15.75 -5.14
CA ALA A 44 6.41 -16.13 -6.24
C ALA A 44 5.23 -16.99 -5.77
N ALA A 45 5.48 -18.01 -4.94
CA ALA A 45 4.43 -18.87 -4.41
C ALA A 45 3.44 -18.10 -3.50
N ILE A 46 3.93 -17.18 -2.67
CA ILE A 46 3.07 -16.33 -1.84
C ILE A 46 2.26 -15.36 -2.70
N ALA A 47 2.88 -14.77 -3.73
CA ALA A 47 2.20 -13.88 -4.67
C ALA A 47 1.06 -14.61 -5.40
N GLU A 48 1.28 -15.85 -5.85
CA GLU A 48 0.24 -16.64 -6.50
C GLU A 48 -0.95 -16.91 -5.56
N ILE A 49 -0.68 -17.28 -4.30
CA ILE A 49 -1.75 -17.45 -3.30
C ILE A 49 -2.49 -16.12 -3.05
N TRP A 50 -1.76 -15.01 -3.00
CA TRP A 50 -2.33 -13.69 -2.80
C TRP A 50 -3.29 -13.32 -3.95
N ASP A 51 -2.82 -13.43 -5.19
CA ASP A 51 -3.55 -13.03 -6.40
C ASP A 51 -4.79 -13.91 -6.64
N TRP A 52 -4.68 -15.23 -6.42
CA TRP A 52 -5.78 -16.17 -6.69
C TRP A 52 -6.80 -16.27 -5.55
N VAL A 53 -6.38 -16.06 -4.29
CA VAL A 53 -7.23 -16.35 -3.13
C VAL A 53 -7.48 -15.11 -2.29
N ALA A 54 -6.42 -14.48 -1.78
CA ALA A 54 -6.59 -13.41 -0.79
C ALA A 54 -7.24 -12.17 -1.40
N GLU A 55 -6.77 -11.73 -2.57
CA GLU A 55 -7.26 -10.53 -3.23
C GLU A 55 -8.75 -10.63 -3.62
N PRO A 56 -9.21 -11.66 -4.35
CA PRO A 56 -10.63 -11.80 -4.70
C PRO A 56 -11.55 -11.92 -3.48
N ILE A 57 -11.12 -12.63 -2.43
CA ILE A 57 -11.93 -12.80 -1.20
C ILE A 57 -12.08 -11.46 -0.47
N ILE A 58 -11.00 -10.69 -0.33
CA ILE A 58 -11.04 -9.40 0.37
C ILE A 58 -11.93 -8.42 -0.39
N PHE A 59 -11.71 -8.23 -1.69
CA PHE A 59 -12.53 -7.30 -2.47
C PHE A 59 -13.98 -7.75 -2.62
N GLY A 60 -14.22 -9.07 -2.78
CA GLY A 60 -15.56 -9.63 -2.80
C GLY A 60 -16.30 -9.43 -1.47
N THR A 61 -15.63 -9.62 -0.35
CA THR A 61 -16.22 -9.43 0.99
C THR A 61 -16.52 -7.95 1.27
N ILE A 62 -15.61 -7.04 0.91
CA ILE A 62 -15.84 -5.59 1.02
C ILE A 62 -17.07 -5.19 0.21
N GLY A 63 -17.19 -5.68 -1.04
CA GLY A 63 -18.34 -5.41 -1.90
C GLY A 63 -19.65 -5.95 -1.33
N ALA A 64 -19.65 -7.20 -0.83
CA ALA A 64 -20.81 -7.83 -0.21
C ALA A 64 -21.25 -7.16 1.09
N SER A 65 -20.35 -6.45 1.77
CA SER A 65 -20.63 -5.81 3.06
C SER A 65 -21.47 -4.52 2.96
N ILE A 66 -21.74 -4.02 1.75
CA ILE A 66 -22.45 -2.76 1.52
C ILE A 66 -23.87 -3.03 1.07
N ASN A 67 -24.81 -2.28 1.65
CA ASN A 67 -26.20 -2.29 1.21
C ASN A 67 -26.58 -0.93 0.61
N PHE A 68 -26.47 -0.78 -0.71
CA PHE A 68 -26.83 0.44 -1.43
C PHE A 68 -28.31 0.82 -1.32
N SER A 69 -29.20 -0.16 -1.08
CA SER A 69 -30.64 0.07 -0.92
C SER A 69 -31.00 0.71 0.43
N ALA A 70 -30.15 0.57 1.44
CA ALA A 70 -30.34 1.16 2.76
C ALA A 70 -29.78 2.59 2.88
N LEU A 71 -29.10 3.10 1.84
CA LEU A 71 -28.46 4.41 1.86
C LEU A 71 -29.32 5.46 1.15
N PRO A 72 -29.58 6.62 1.80
CA PRO A 72 -30.19 7.76 1.12
C PRO A 72 -29.32 8.19 -0.08
N ALA A 73 -29.95 8.45 -1.22
CA ALA A 73 -29.26 8.76 -2.49
C ALA A 73 -28.25 9.94 -2.41
N GLY A 74 -28.35 10.81 -1.40
CA GLY A 74 -27.42 11.93 -1.17
C GLY A 74 -26.12 11.57 -0.44
N VAL A 75 -26.05 10.43 0.26
CA VAL A 75 -24.88 10.06 1.09
C VAL A 75 -23.67 9.72 0.20
N ALA A 76 -23.88 9.04 -0.92
CA ALA A 76 -22.81 8.67 -1.84
C ALA A 76 -22.09 9.91 -2.44
N ALA A 77 -22.85 10.93 -2.83
CA ALA A 77 -22.29 12.17 -3.35
C ALA A 77 -21.50 12.94 -2.27
N ARG A 78 -22.01 12.99 -1.04
CA ARG A 78 -21.30 13.61 0.10
C ARG A 78 -20.01 12.87 0.41
N ALA A 79 -20.04 11.53 0.42
CA ALA A 79 -18.87 10.69 0.59
C ALA A 79 -17.81 10.96 -0.49
N ALA A 80 -18.21 11.03 -1.76
CA ALA A 80 -17.31 11.36 -2.86
C ALA A 80 -16.65 12.75 -2.69
N LEU A 81 -17.42 13.76 -2.29
CA LEU A 81 -16.88 15.10 -2.03
C LEU A 81 -15.86 15.11 -0.88
N ILE A 82 -16.14 14.39 0.21
CA ILE A 82 -15.21 14.25 1.34
C ILE A 82 -13.92 13.58 0.88
N VAL A 83 -14.02 12.50 0.10
CA VAL A 83 -12.86 11.77 -0.44
C VAL A 83 -12.01 12.66 -1.34
N LEU A 84 -12.63 13.37 -2.29
CA LEU A 84 -11.92 14.27 -3.20
C LEU A 84 -11.23 15.42 -2.47
N THR A 85 -11.89 16.00 -1.47
CA THR A 85 -11.33 17.08 -0.66
C THR A 85 -10.14 16.58 0.16
N GLY A 86 -10.28 15.41 0.80
CA GLY A 86 -9.19 14.77 1.53
C GLY A 86 -8.01 14.43 0.64
N LEU A 87 -8.28 13.97 -0.59
CA LEU A 87 -7.24 13.69 -1.58
C LEU A 87 -6.48 14.96 -1.99
N ALA A 88 -7.19 16.07 -2.24
CA ALA A 88 -6.58 17.35 -2.57
C ALA A 88 -5.66 17.85 -1.44
N VAL A 89 -6.14 17.81 -0.19
CA VAL A 89 -5.33 18.18 0.98
C VAL A 89 -4.08 17.30 1.09
N ARG A 90 -4.20 16.00 0.80
CA ARG A 90 -3.07 15.07 0.82
C ARG A 90 -2.03 15.38 -0.25
N VAL A 91 -2.45 15.66 -1.48
CA VAL A 91 -1.54 16.05 -2.56
C VAL A 91 -0.82 17.35 -2.22
N ILE A 92 -1.53 18.33 -1.65
CA ILE A 92 -0.92 19.59 -1.20
C ILE A 92 0.09 19.34 -0.06
N ALA A 93 -0.30 18.57 0.96
CA ALA A 93 0.57 18.28 2.09
C ALA A 93 1.84 17.52 1.68
N THR A 94 1.73 16.50 0.83
CA THR A 94 2.88 15.75 0.31
C THR A 94 3.77 16.61 -0.57
N PHE A 95 3.18 17.53 -1.35
CA PHE A 95 3.94 18.51 -2.10
C PHE A 95 4.71 19.47 -1.19
N LEU A 96 4.09 19.94 -0.10
CA LEU A 96 4.73 20.80 0.90
C LEU A 96 5.87 20.10 1.65
N THR A 97 5.72 18.82 2.03
CA THR A 97 6.79 18.09 2.73
C THR A 97 8.03 17.87 1.85
N MET A 98 7.87 17.81 0.53
CA MET A 98 8.98 17.67 -0.41
C MET A 98 9.85 18.93 -0.53
N TYR A 99 9.32 20.13 -0.23
CA TYR A 99 10.13 21.36 -0.23
C TYR A 99 11.14 21.42 0.92
N GLY A 100 10.91 20.73 2.03
CA GLY A 100 11.83 20.73 3.18
C GLY A 100 13.07 19.84 3.01
N GLN A 101 13.17 19.06 1.94
CA GLN A 101 14.28 18.11 1.72
C GLN A 101 15.46 18.72 0.94
N GLU A 102 15.32 19.94 0.39
CA GLU A 102 16.37 20.63 -0.40
C GLU A 102 17.60 21.06 0.43
N GLY A 103 17.56 20.92 1.77
CA GLY A 103 18.63 21.34 2.69
C GLY A 103 19.55 20.22 3.20
N ARG A 104 19.35 18.96 2.81
CA ARG A 104 20.28 17.86 3.18
C ARG A 104 21.40 17.77 2.14
N ALA A 105 22.62 18.09 2.57
CA ALA A 105 23.83 18.05 1.76
C ALA A 105 24.04 16.67 1.11
N GLY A 106 23.77 16.56 -0.20
CA GLY A 106 24.09 15.38 -1.01
C GLY A 106 23.07 15.03 -2.10
N ASP A 107 21.79 15.40 -1.97
CA ASP A 107 20.76 14.96 -2.93
C ASP A 107 20.54 15.97 -4.05
N HIS A 108 20.48 15.48 -5.30
CA HIS A 108 20.04 16.26 -6.45
C HIS A 108 18.63 16.82 -6.14
N PRO A 109 18.37 18.14 -6.31
CA PRO A 109 17.06 18.70 -6.07
C PRO A 109 16.04 18.01 -6.99
N TYR A 110 15.12 17.24 -6.41
CA TYR A 110 14.04 16.59 -7.16
C TYR A 110 13.34 17.63 -8.02
N SER A 111 13.30 17.41 -9.34
CA SER A 111 12.59 18.30 -10.27
C SER A 111 11.13 18.44 -9.83
N PHE A 112 10.52 19.59 -10.08
CA PHE A 112 9.10 19.85 -9.80
C PHE A 112 8.19 18.72 -10.35
N ARG A 113 8.60 18.16 -11.50
CA ARG A 113 7.98 17.00 -12.14
C ARG A 113 7.98 15.76 -11.23
N SER A 114 9.15 15.35 -10.75
CA SER A 114 9.29 14.17 -9.89
C SER A 114 8.53 14.33 -8.56
N ARG A 115 8.46 15.55 -8.00
CA ARG A 115 7.69 15.82 -6.76
C ARG A 115 6.20 15.64 -6.97
N LEU A 116 5.67 16.13 -8.09
CA LEU A 116 4.27 15.95 -8.45
C LEU A 116 3.97 14.47 -8.73
N PHE A 117 4.90 13.74 -9.36
CA PHE A 117 4.78 12.29 -9.53
C PHE A 117 4.67 11.58 -8.18
N PHE A 118 5.57 11.88 -7.23
CA PHE A 118 5.55 11.28 -5.89
C PHE A 118 4.24 11.58 -5.14
N ALA A 119 3.76 12.82 -5.17
CA ALA A 119 2.51 13.21 -4.54
C ALA A 119 1.31 12.44 -5.11
N VAL A 120 1.30 12.25 -6.44
CA VAL A 120 0.24 11.53 -7.16
C VAL A 120 0.35 10.01 -6.96
N ALA A 121 1.55 9.44 -7.03
CA ALA A 121 1.81 8.01 -6.86
C ALA A 121 1.50 7.52 -5.43
N TRP A 122 1.43 8.41 -4.45
CA TRP A 122 1.03 8.07 -3.07
C TRP A 122 -0.49 7.96 -2.87
N THR A 123 -1.28 8.37 -3.85
CA THR A 123 -2.76 8.33 -3.84
C THR A 123 -3.38 6.93 -3.65
N PRO A 124 -2.86 5.83 -4.25
CA PRO A 124 -3.55 4.53 -4.26
C PRO A 124 -3.64 3.78 -2.92
N LYS A 125 -3.18 4.32 -1.79
CA LYS A 125 -3.13 3.61 -0.49
C LYS A 125 -4.46 3.69 0.29
N ALA A 126 -5.57 3.28 -0.34
CA ALA A 126 -6.92 3.32 0.26
C ALA A 126 -7.46 1.94 0.69
N THR A 127 -6.79 0.84 0.33
CA THR A 127 -7.26 -0.54 0.57
C THR A 127 -7.47 -0.85 2.06
N VAL A 128 -6.49 -0.52 2.90
CA VAL A 128 -6.57 -0.69 4.36
C VAL A 128 -7.70 0.14 4.96
N GLN A 129 -7.97 1.33 4.40
CA GLN A 129 -9.02 2.21 4.91
C GLN A 129 -10.41 1.64 4.63
N ALA A 130 -10.62 1.04 3.45
CA ALA A 130 -11.87 0.40 3.10
C ALA A 130 -12.13 -0.87 3.92
N VAL A 131 -11.10 -1.68 4.18
CA VAL A 131 -11.23 -2.84 5.07
C VAL A 131 -11.60 -2.41 6.49
N LEU A 132 -10.97 -1.34 7.00
CA LEU A 132 -11.20 -0.87 8.36
C LEU A 132 -12.54 -0.12 8.54
N SER A 133 -13.16 0.39 7.47
CA SER A 133 -14.39 1.19 7.54
C SER A 133 -15.61 0.41 8.04
N GLY A 134 -15.59 -0.93 7.98
CA GLY A 134 -16.62 -1.79 8.56
C GLY A 134 -16.51 -1.98 10.08
N THR A 135 -15.35 -1.67 10.68
CA THR A 135 -15.10 -1.87 12.13
C THR A 135 -16.05 -1.05 13.01
N PRO A 136 -16.28 0.25 12.74
CA PRO A 136 -17.20 1.06 13.54
C PRO A 136 -18.63 0.49 13.56
N LEU A 137 -19.13 0.03 12.41
CA LEU A 137 -20.47 -0.59 12.34
C LEU A 137 -20.54 -1.84 13.22
N HIS A 138 -19.51 -2.69 13.19
CA HIS A 138 -19.45 -3.88 14.03
C HIS A 138 -19.40 -3.53 15.53
N LEU A 139 -18.61 -2.52 15.90
CA LEU A 139 -18.52 -2.05 17.29
C LEU A 139 -19.83 -1.46 17.79
N VAL A 140 -20.57 -0.71 16.97
CA VAL A 140 -21.89 -0.19 17.34
C VAL A 140 -22.86 -1.34 17.64
N LYS A 141 -22.89 -2.38 16.80
CA LYS A 141 -23.76 -3.55 17.00
C LYS A 141 -23.48 -4.29 18.31
N ILE A 142 -22.23 -4.34 18.76
CA ILE A 142 -21.83 -5.03 19.99
C ILE A 142 -21.99 -4.15 21.24
N LEU A 143 -21.58 -2.88 21.16
CA LEU A 143 -21.48 -2.00 22.33
C LEU A 143 -22.76 -1.21 22.61
N LYS A 144 -23.65 -1.07 21.62
CA LYS A 144 -24.84 -0.20 21.71
C LYS A 144 -26.16 -0.93 21.53
N SER A 145 -26.18 -2.26 21.53
CA SER A 145 -27.33 -3.14 21.23
C SER A 145 -28.56 -2.98 22.15
N GLY A 146 -28.53 -2.08 23.12
CA GLY A 146 -29.66 -1.72 23.99
C GLY A 146 -29.71 -0.24 24.37
N ALA A 147 -28.98 0.62 23.65
CA ALA A 147 -29.02 2.06 23.88
C ALA A 147 -30.27 2.69 23.21
N PRO A 148 -30.91 3.69 23.84
CA PRO A 148 -32.07 4.38 23.25
C PRO A 148 -31.75 5.04 21.90
N ASP A 149 -30.50 5.40 21.64
CA ASP A 149 -30.05 6.03 20.39
C ASP A 149 -29.49 5.04 19.35
N TYR A 150 -29.69 3.73 19.54
CA TYR A 150 -29.03 2.68 18.75
C TYR A 150 -29.19 2.86 17.23
N ASP A 151 -30.36 3.25 16.76
CA ASP A 151 -30.64 3.45 15.33
C ASP A 151 -29.79 4.56 14.71
N GLN A 152 -29.51 5.64 15.46
CA GLN A 152 -28.66 6.73 14.98
C GLN A 152 -27.20 6.28 14.87
N TRP A 153 -26.69 5.55 15.87
CA TRP A 153 -25.33 5.00 15.82
C TRP A 153 -25.16 4.00 14.68
N LEU A 154 -26.21 3.20 14.40
CA LEU A 154 -26.20 2.23 13.32
C LEU A 154 -26.12 2.93 11.96
N GLN A 155 -26.88 4.02 11.77
CA GLN A 155 -26.81 4.85 10.56
C GLN A 155 -25.41 5.41 10.33
N TRP A 156 -24.77 6.00 11.35
CA TRP A 156 -23.41 6.51 11.21
C TRP A 156 -22.39 5.40 10.88
N GLY A 157 -22.56 4.21 11.44
CA GLY A 157 -21.73 3.05 11.09
C GLY A 157 -21.84 2.69 9.61
N HIS A 158 -23.07 2.69 9.06
CA HIS A 158 -23.31 2.44 7.64
C HIS A 158 -22.76 3.55 6.74
N GLU A 159 -22.87 4.82 7.13
CA GLU A 159 -22.31 5.95 6.40
C GLU A 159 -20.78 5.88 6.32
N ILE A 160 -20.11 5.54 7.42
CA ILE A 160 -18.65 5.39 7.47
C ILE A 160 -18.19 4.23 6.58
N GLN A 161 -18.85 3.07 6.69
CA GLN A 161 -18.51 1.89 5.89
C GLN A 161 -18.63 2.20 4.39
N THR A 162 -19.75 2.81 4.00
CA THR A 162 -20.05 3.20 2.61
C THR A 162 -19.02 4.20 2.09
N THR A 163 -18.67 5.20 2.90
CA THR A 163 -17.65 6.20 2.53
C THR A 163 -16.30 5.54 2.27
N GLY A 164 -15.91 4.55 3.09
CA GLY A 164 -14.68 3.78 2.88
C GLY A 164 -14.66 3.02 1.56
N VAL A 165 -15.79 2.48 1.11
CA VAL A 165 -15.85 1.76 -0.16
C VAL A 165 -15.94 2.70 -1.37
N ILE A 166 -16.67 3.81 -1.26
CA ILE A 166 -16.62 4.84 -2.29
C ILE A 166 -15.19 5.38 -2.42
N CYS A 167 -14.47 5.52 -1.30
CA CYS A 167 -13.06 5.91 -1.29
C CYS A 167 -12.19 4.94 -2.10
N ILE A 168 -12.26 3.62 -1.87
CA ILE A 168 -11.43 2.67 -2.62
C ILE A 168 -11.80 2.62 -4.11
N LEU A 169 -13.08 2.76 -4.47
CA LEU A 169 -13.51 2.79 -5.87
C LEU A 169 -12.95 4.03 -6.60
N ILE A 170 -13.04 5.20 -5.98
CA ILE A 170 -12.52 6.45 -6.54
C ILE A 170 -10.98 6.43 -6.55
N CYS A 171 -10.34 6.04 -5.46
CA CYS A 171 -8.88 6.05 -5.34
C CYS A 171 -8.20 4.99 -6.22
N ALA A 172 -8.81 3.81 -6.41
CA ALA A 172 -8.27 2.80 -7.31
C ALA A 172 -8.35 3.27 -8.77
N THR A 173 -9.51 3.78 -9.19
CA THR A 173 -9.71 4.26 -10.57
C THR A 173 -8.87 5.49 -10.87
N LEU A 174 -8.94 6.54 -10.03
CA LEU A 174 -8.12 7.74 -10.21
C LEU A 174 -6.63 7.45 -10.02
N GLY A 175 -6.25 6.63 -9.04
CA GLY A 175 -4.87 6.28 -8.78
C GLY A 175 -4.22 5.60 -9.98
N THR A 176 -4.85 4.58 -10.55
CA THR A 176 -4.34 3.90 -11.74
C THR A 176 -4.29 4.84 -12.96
N LEU A 177 -5.33 5.64 -13.19
CA LEU A 177 -5.35 6.62 -14.30
C LEU A 177 -4.21 7.63 -14.17
N LEU A 178 -4.02 8.19 -12.98
CA LEU A 178 -2.99 9.20 -12.73
C LEU A 178 -1.59 8.59 -12.88
N VAL A 179 -1.34 7.40 -12.35
CA VAL A 179 -0.04 6.73 -12.49
C VAL A 179 0.25 6.39 -13.96
N GLN A 180 -0.72 5.91 -14.74
CA GLN A 180 -0.50 5.61 -16.15
C GLN A 180 -0.26 6.86 -17.00
N VAL A 181 -0.91 7.99 -16.69
CA VAL A 181 -0.74 9.24 -17.45
C VAL A 181 0.54 9.99 -17.05
N PHE A 182 0.83 10.06 -15.76
CA PHE A 182 1.97 10.82 -15.24
C PHE A 182 3.26 9.98 -15.17
N GLY A 183 3.19 8.65 -15.11
CA GLY A 183 4.36 7.78 -15.16
C GLY A 183 5.30 8.07 -16.33
N PRO A 184 4.86 7.90 -17.59
CA PRO A 184 5.71 8.09 -18.77
C PRO A 184 6.03 9.57 -19.08
N LYS A 185 5.27 10.53 -18.51
CA LYS A 185 5.46 11.96 -18.77
C LYS A 185 6.36 12.68 -17.76
N LEU A 186 6.58 12.06 -16.60
CA LEU A 186 7.08 12.75 -15.41
C LEU A 186 8.26 12.01 -14.75
N LEU A 187 8.47 10.73 -15.05
CA LEU A 187 9.77 10.06 -14.85
C LEU A 187 10.58 10.13 -16.14
N ASP A 188 11.83 10.56 -16.02
CA ASP A 188 12.84 10.26 -17.03
C ASP A 188 13.05 8.73 -17.08
N GLU A 189 13.34 8.18 -18.25
CA GLU A 189 13.54 6.73 -18.43
C GLU A 189 14.52 6.21 -17.37
N ALA A 190 14.07 5.28 -16.53
CA ALA A 190 14.98 4.51 -15.71
C ALA A 190 15.88 3.71 -16.67
N PRO A 191 17.20 3.63 -16.44
CA PRO A 191 18.04 2.68 -17.17
C PRO A 191 17.41 1.30 -17.02
N LYS A 192 17.33 0.54 -18.12
CA LYS A 192 16.61 -0.73 -18.14
C LYS A 192 17.18 -1.63 -17.05
N ALA A 193 16.34 -2.40 -16.35
CA ALA A 193 16.78 -3.35 -15.32
C ALA A 193 17.85 -4.35 -15.83
N GLU A 194 17.96 -4.53 -17.15
CA GLU A 194 19.06 -5.25 -17.82
C GLU A 194 20.42 -4.53 -17.73
N GLU A 195 20.46 -3.21 -17.89
CA GLU A 195 21.69 -2.40 -17.75
C GLU A 195 22.18 -2.33 -16.30
N GLU A 196 21.25 -2.30 -15.34
CA GLU A 196 21.59 -2.32 -13.91
C GLU A 196 22.16 -3.69 -13.50
N ARG A 197 21.60 -4.78 -14.04
CA ARG A 197 22.18 -6.13 -13.90
C ARG A 197 23.56 -6.24 -14.54
N GLU A 198 23.74 -5.76 -15.76
CA GLU A 198 25.05 -5.76 -16.44
C GLU A 198 26.09 -4.93 -15.68
N CYS A 199 25.72 -3.75 -15.20
CA CYS A 199 26.59 -2.88 -14.40
C CYS A 199 26.97 -3.53 -13.06
N LEU A 200 26.02 -4.15 -12.36
CA LEU A 200 26.30 -4.88 -11.11
C LEU A 200 27.19 -6.10 -11.34
N THR A 201 27.01 -6.83 -12.45
CA THR A 201 27.92 -7.93 -12.82
C THR A 201 29.32 -7.44 -13.21
N ALA A 202 29.42 -6.30 -13.89
CA ALA A 202 30.70 -5.69 -14.25
C ALA A 202 31.45 -5.16 -13.01
N LEU A 203 30.74 -4.59 -12.05
CA LEU A 203 31.29 -4.14 -10.77
C LEU A 203 31.72 -5.32 -9.89
N ALA A 204 30.94 -6.41 -9.87
CA ALA A 204 31.31 -7.64 -9.15
C ALA A 204 32.57 -8.29 -9.76
N ALA A 205 32.67 -8.34 -11.09
CA ALA A 205 33.85 -8.86 -11.79
C ALA A 205 35.11 -8.01 -11.54
N LYS A 206 34.95 -6.69 -11.45
CA LYS A 206 36.05 -5.77 -11.14
C LYS A 206 36.51 -5.88 -9.68
N ALA A 207 35.58 -6.04 -8.74
CA ALA A 207 35.89 -6.26 -7.33
C ALA A 207 36.64 -7.58 -7.09
N ASP A 208 36.32 -8.63 -7.86
CA ASP A 208 37.01 -9.93 -7.79
C ASP A 208 38.43 -9.85 -8.39
N SER A 209 38.62 -9.05 -9.46
CA SER A 209 39.93 -8.78 -10.04
C SER A 209 40.86 -7.97 -9.13
N ASP A 210 40.31 -7.02 -8.36
CA ASP A 210 41.08 -6.19 -7.42
C ASP A 210 41.41 -6.94 -6.11
N ALA A 211 40.70 -8.04 -5.80
CA ALA A 211 40.97 -8.88 -4.63
C ALA A 211 42.07 -9.95 -4.88
N LEU A 212 42.49 -10.14 -6.13
CA LEU A 212 43.52 -11.11 -6.54
C LEU A 212 44.91 -10.48 -6.80
N LEU A 213 45.06 -9.17 -6.57
CA LEU A 213 46.33 -8.43 -6.57
C LEU A 213 46.74 -8.07 -5.13
#